data_AF-A0A931AHQ0-F1
#
_entry.id   AF-A0A931AHQ0-F1
#
_cell.length_a   1.000
_cell.length_b   1.000
_cell.length_c   1.000
_cell.angle_alpha   90.00
_cell.angle_beta   90.00
_cell.angle_gamma   90.00
#
_symmetry.space_group_name_H-M   'P 1'
#
loop_
_entity.id
_entity.type
_entity.pdbx_description
1 polymer ?
#
loop_
_entity_poly.entity_id
_entity_poly.type
_entity_poly.pdbx_seq_one_letter_code
_entity_poly.pdbx_strand_id
1 'polypeptide(L)'
;MRRSRRLGVVVVIATVVAWGGSGCTVIPVQGPSTVTDAGSGDPLDKPFQRMIAIEPQKTWGPEQTIRGMQAAMAAYADDPTILPRYLTPEARAKWSASGPVTVIEDGFGVAYPTEPDADETTEQIEIKTRQVARIDEDDAYIPSTGPWERSFELTKAQGGGYRVSYLPEGLGLVLTRADVARAYRATNLYYLNRTQDRLVADRVRLRIRPTESFARTILERLLQEPSSALKGAVLTSFAAGTKVESVRSGEERVVINLSGPLGPLDPGGKDALMAQIRWSLNENGIAKGRGIEVQVDGELYRSDRPNSHQRWLDDSGDSAYYVNRGALHYMRDDGPGGAVPGAAGKQRADHSHFALAKQSAAMVAAKTSTGISVASLSQDGQWQEVIQGAELTPPSWHRDGSLWTYDIQNGVALRYDPVGGRGAERISAPYLKGLDVTRLRIARDGVRVVVTTGKNTVQIGALTGAAAGVMLGNFQPLTTTEGGNEIEDVAWGDDEHLFVLAKSKAGQILNEINVGDGETVEVPLKDRLESVAALNDRVLAEADMDGGKPKILELNQDRQTWSPKIDSEANTPLFPLG
;
A
#
# COMPACT_ATOMS: atom_id res chain seq x y z
N MET A 1 18.26 22.14 -77.56
CA MET A 1 17.18 21.18 -77.89
C MET A 1 17.78 19.85 -78.30
N ARG A 2 17.08 18.74 -78.00
CA ARG A 2 17.36 17.33 -78.35
C ARG A 2 18.24 16.50 -77.41
N ARG A 3 17.54 15.92 -76.43
CA ARG A 3 17.49 14.50 -76.04
C ARG A 3 18.68 13.62 -76.44
N SER A 4 19.45 13.24 -75.43
CA SER A 4 20.33 12.06 -75.38
C SER A 4 19.75 11.05 -74.39
N ARG A 5 20.09 9.76 -74.39
CA ARG A 5 20.36 8.73 -75.41
C ARG A 5 20.45 7.45 -74.58
N ARG A 6 20.04 6.33 -75.17
CA ARG A 6 19.83 5.03 -74.53
C ARG A 6 21.12 4.31 -74.13
N LEU A 7 20.96 3.46 -73.10
CA LEU A 7 21.53 2.12 -72.85
C LEU A 7 23.04 1.91 -72.86
N GLY A 8 23.50 1.11 -71.89
CA GLY A 8 24.63 0.19 -72.10
C GLY A 8 25.47 -0.07 -70.86
N VAL A 9 25.14 -1.14 -70.14
CA VAL A 9 25.90 -1.75 -69.04
C VAL A 9 27.20 -2.40 -69.56
N VAL A 10 28.27 -2.46 -68.74
CA VAL A 10 29.16 -3.62 -68.45
C VAL A 10 30.45 -3.15 -67.73
N VAL A 11 30.44 -3.23 -66.38
CA VAL A 11 31.18 -4.17 -65.51
C VAL A 11 32.72 -4.32 -65.67
N VAL A 12 33.46 -4.06 -64.57
CA VAL A 12 34.55 -4.94 -64.07
C VAL A 12 35.85 -4.20 -63.64
N ILE A 13 36.22 -3.81 -62.39
CA ILE A 13 37.08 -4.56 -61.44
C ILE A 13 37.62 -3.59 -60.35
N ALA A 14 37.30 -3.94 -59.09
CA ALA A 14 38.09 -3.94 -57.83
C ALA A 14 38.73 -2.62 -57.30
N THR A 15 38.82 -2.32 -55.99
CA THR A 15 38.91 -3.18 -54.79
C THR A 15 38.78 -2.31 -53.50
N VAL A 16 38.37 -2.95 -52.39
CA VAL A 16 38.50 -2.61 -50.93
C VAL A 16 37.76 -1.35 -50.43
N VAL A 17 36.99 -1.32 -49.33
CA VAL A 17 37.04 -2.07 -48.05
C VAL A 17 35.62 -2.32 -47.52
N ALA A 18 35.37 -3.57 -47.15
CA ALA A 18 34.21 -4.03 -46.42
C ALA A 18 34.32 -3.65 -44.93
N TRP A 19 33.25 -3.09 -44.37
CA TRP A 19 32.86 -3.29 -42.97
C TRP A 19 31.33 -3.33 -42.91
N GLY A 20 30.80 -4.50 -43.23
CA GLY A 20 29.49 -4.90 -42.73
C GLY A 20 29.63 -5.06 -41.22
N GLY A 21 29.16 -4.05 -40.49
CA GLY A 21 28.94 -4.19 -39.06
C GLY A 21 27.90 -5.27 -38.86
N SER A 22 28.35 -6.46 -38.48
CA SER A 22 27.58 -7.33 -37.61
C SER A 22 27.24 -6.50 -36.37
N GLY A 23 26.10 -5.84 -36.41
CA GLY A 23 25.42 -5.40 -35.22
C GLY A 23 25.04 -6.66 -34.46
N CYS A 24 26.00 -7.19 -33.69
CA CYS A 24 25.65 -7.97 -32.52
C CYS A 24 24.81 -7.02 -31.68
N THR A 25 23.49 -7.15 -31.77
CA THR A 25 22.64 -6.74 -30.66
C THR A 25 23.22 -7.48 -29.47
N VAL A 26 23.89 -6.73 -28.59
CA VAL A 26 24.15 -7.20 -27.24
C VAL A 26 22.76 -7.31 -26.63
N ILE A 27 22.14 -8.48 -26.79
CA ILE A 27 21.06 -8.90 -25.92
C ILE A 27 21.73 -8.99 -24.56
N PRO A 28 21.42 -8.11 -23.59
CA PRO A 28 21.95 -8.30 -22.25
C PRO A 28 21.51 -9.70 -21.80
N VAL A 29 22.47 -10.59 -21.54
CA VAL A 29 22.24 -11.97 -21.06
C VAL A 29 21.81 -11.94 -19.58
N GLN A 30 21.09 -10.91 -19.15
CA GLN A 30 20.79 -10.61 -17.77
C GLN A 30 19.30 -10.40 -17.63
N GLY A 31 18.59 -11.51 -17.60
CA GLY A 31 17.16 -11.56 -17.33
C GLY A 31 16.54 -12.82 -17.91
N PRO A 32 15.59 -13.44 -17.21
CA PRO A 32 14.79 -14.51 -17.79
C PRO A 32 14.00 -13.95 -18.99
N SER A 33 13.96 -14.69 -20.10
CA SER A 33 13.27 -14.23 -21.31
C SER A 33 11.75 -14.39 -21.16
N THR A 34 10.99 -13.43 -21.66
CA THR A 34 9.53 -13.46 -21.63
C THR A 34 8.97 -14.16 -22.86
N VAL A 35 8.06 -15.12 -22.66
CA VAL A 35 7.21 -15.65 -23.73
C VAL A 35 5.76 -15.30 -23.39
N THR A 36 5.02 -14.79 -24.37
CA THR A 36 3.58 -14.55 -24.23
C THR A 36 2.87 -15.83 -24.60
N ASP A 37 2.37 -16.56 -23.62
CA ASP A 37 1.43 -17.65 -23.86
C ASP A 37 0.00 -17.08 -23.79
N ALA A 38 -0.79 -17.36 -24.83
CA ALA A 38 -2.23 -17.28 -24.73
C ALA A 38 -2.69 -18.47 -23.87
N GLY A 39 -2.61 -18.32 -22.55
CA GLY A 39 -3.21 -19.29 -21.63
C GLY A 39 -4.70 -19.45 -21.95
N SER A 40 -5.29 -20.60 -21.61
CA SER A 40 -6.74 -20.82 -21.70
C SER A 40 -7.55 -20.02 -20.67
N GLY A 41 -6.99 -18.92 -20.15
CA GLY A 41 -7.59 -18.03 -19.17
C GLY A 41 -8.53 -17.00 -19.80
N ASP A 42 -9.28 -16.33 -18.95
CA ASP A 42 -10.23 -15.26 -19.33
C ASP A 42 -9.52 -14.20 -20.20
N PRO A 43 -10.06 -13.80 -21.36
CA PRO A 43 -9.50 -12.72 -22.17
C PRO A 43 -9.37 -11.36 -21.44
N LEU A 44 -10.00 -11.22 -20.26
CA LEU A 44 -9.86 -10.08 -19.36
C LEU A 44 -8.64 -10.16 -18.43
N ASP A 45 -7.97 -11.31 -18.35
CA ASP A 45 -6.68 -11.43 -17.67
C ASP A 45 -5.58 -10.83 -18.57
N LYS A 46 -4.85 -9.82 -18.08
CA LYS A 46 -3.66 -9.31 -18.79
C LYS A 46 -2.76 -10.49 -19.17
N PRO A 47 -2.23 -10.53 -20.41
CA PRO A 47 -1.42 -11.65 -20.89
C PRO A 47 -0.29 -11.92 -19.90
N PHE A 48 -0.24 -13.16 -19.40
CA PHE A 48 0.80 -13.59 -18.50
C PHE A 48 2.10 -13.73 -19.29
N GLN A 49 3.12 -12.99 -18.88
CA GLN A 49 4.46 -13.14 -19.43
C GLN A 49 5.19 -14.18 -18.61
N ARG A 50 5.28 -15.40 -19.14
CA ARG A 50 6.00 -16.46 -18.45
C ARG A 50 7.47 -16.12 -18.38
N MET A 51 8.04 -16.28 -17.20
CA MET A 51 9.44 -16.05 -16.97
C MET A 51 10.22 -17.34 -17.22
N ILE A 52 11.06 -17.38 -18.25
CA ILE A 52 11.83 -18.57 -18.57
C ILE A 52 13.26 -18.39 -18.04
N ALA A 53 13.59 -19.16 -17.01
CA ALA A 53 14.95 -19.29 -16.54
C ALA A 53 15.72 -20.32 -17.38
N ILE A 54 17.03 -20.09 -17.52
CA ILE A 54 17.95 -21.00 -18.19
C ILE A 54 18.78 -21.75 -17.16
N GLU A 55 19.26 -22.93 -17.53
CA GLU A 55 20.15 -23.73 -16.68
C GLU A 55 21.55 -23.09 -16.55
N PRO A 56 22.28 -23.38 -15.45
CA PRO A 56 23.65 -22.87 -15.28
C PRO A 56 24.59 -23.44 -16.35
N GLN A 57 25.30 -22.55 -17.05
CA GLN A 57 26.15 -22.91 -18.18
C GLN A 57 27.56 -23.28 -17.74
N LYS A 58 28.20 -24.18 -18.50
CA LYS A 58 29.59 -24.62 -18.25
C LYS A 58 30.63 -23.52 -18.46
N THR A 59 30.29 -22.47 -19.20
CA THR A 59 31.18 -21.34 -19.52
C THR A 59 31.01 -20.15 -18.56
N TRP A 60 30.05 -20.21 -17.64
CA TRP A 60 29.78 -19.10 -16.73
C TRP A 60 30.80 -19.03 -15.60
N GLY A 61 31.19 -17.81 -15.24
CA GLY A 61 31.90 -17.50 -14.00
C GLY A 61 30.94 -17.35 -12.81
N PRO A 62 31.46 -16.98 -11.63
CA PRO A 62 30.65 -16.85 -10.42
C PRO A 62 29.53 -15.82 -10.54
N GLU A 63 29.83 -14.62 -11.07
CA GLU A 63 28.84 -13.55 -11.26
C GLU A 63 27.69 -13.98 -12.19
N GLN A 64 28.01 -14.56 -13.36
CA GLN A 64 26.96 -14.99 -14.30
C GLN A 64 26.09 -16.10 -13.69
N THR A 65 26.69 -17.00 -12.91
CA THR A 65 25.98 -18.07 -12.21
C THR A 65 24.97 -17.52 -11.20
N ILE A 66 25.35 -16.48 -10.45
CA ILE A 66 24.48 -15.88 -9.43
C ILE A 66 23.38 -15.02 -10.04
N ARG A 67 23.67 -14.28 -11.12
CA ARG A 67 22.65 -13.60 -11.92
C ARG A 67 21.65 -14.58 -12.52
N GLY A 68 22.13 -15.71 -13.05
CA GLY A 68 21.28 -16.80 -13.54
C GLY A 68 20.43 -17.44 -12.43
N MET A 69 21.00 -17.64 -11.25
CA MET A 69 20.27 -18.16 -10.09
C MET A 69 19.16 -17.20 -9.65
N GLN A 70 19.43 -15.89 -9.57
CA GLN A 70 18.42 -14.88 -9.24
C GLN A 70 17.27 -14.87 -10.28
N ALA A 71 17.61 -14.95 -11.57
CA ALA A 71 16.61 -15.13 -12.62
C ALA A 71 15.79 -16.43 -12.46
N ALA A 72 16.42 -17.51 -12.02
CA ALA A 72 15.75 -18.78 -11.70
C ALA A 72 14.88 -18.71 -10.44
N MET A 73 15.23 -17.88 -9.45
CA MET A 73 14.37 -17.60 -8.29
C MET A 73 13.09 -16.90 -8.74
N ALA A 74 13.20 -15.93 -9.65
CA ALA A 74 12.06 -15.21 -10.17
C ALA A 74 11.11 -16.14 -10.97
N ALA A 75 11.65 -17.08 -11.73
CA ALA A 75 10.89 -18.07 -12.50
C ALA A 75 10.44 -19.30 -11.68
N TYR A 76 10.82 -19.42 -10.41
CA TYR A 76 10.73 -20.66 -9.64
C TYR A 76 9.32 -21.27 -9.60
N ALA A 77 8.30 -20.44 -9.39
CA ALA A 77 6.93 -20.92 -9.31
C ALA A 77 6.31 -21.24 -10.69
N ASP A 78 6.93 -20.83 -11.81
CA ASP A 78 6.53 -21.25 -13.16
C ASP A 78 7.28 -22.51 -13.61
N ASP A 79 8.51 -22.70 -13.14
CA ASP A 79 9.32 -23.89 -13.36
C ASP A 79 10.26 -24.15 -12.16
N PRO A 80 9.85 -25.00 -11.20
CA PRO A 80 10.65 -25.26 -10.00
C PRO A 80 11.85 -26.17 -10.28
N THR A 81 12.04 -26.66 -11.52
CA THR A 81 13.06 -27.65 -11.84
C THR A 81 14.43 -27.05 -12.17
N ILE A 82 14.48 -25.75 -12.48
CA ILE A 82 15.69 -25.07 -12.94
C ILE A 82 16.54 -24.54 -11.77
N LEU A 83 15.95 -23.84 -10.82
CA LEU A 83 16.67 -23.26 -9.67
C LEU A 83 17.51 -24.30 -8.91
N PRO A 84 17.01 -25.52 -8.60
CA PRO A 84 17.83 -26.51 -7.91
C PRO A 84 19.09 -26.93 -8.65
N ARG A 85 19.20 -26.69 -9.96
CA ARG A 85 20.39 -27.00 -10.76
C ARG A 85 21.54 -26.02 -10.53
N TYR A 86 21.26 -24.84 -9.99
CA TYR A 86 22.27 -23.86 -9.57
C TYR A 86 22.95 -24.22 -8.25
N LEU A 87 22.31 -25.08 -7.45
CA LEU A 87 22.77 -25.44 -6.11
C LEU A 87 23.60 -26.73 -6.13
N THR A 88 24.57 -26.81 -5.24
CA THR A 88 25.17 -28.09 -4.85
C THR A 88 24.14 -28.97 -4.11
N PRO A 89 24.32 -30.31 -4.06
CA PRO A 89 23.45 -31.18 -3.26
C PRO A 89 23.34 -30.74 -1.79
N GLU A 90 24.45 -30.29 -1.20
CA GLU A 90 24.54 -29.85 0.19
C GLU A 90 23.75 -28.55 0.42
N ALA A 91 23.91 -27.56 -0.47
CA ALA A 91 23.14 -26.32 -0.42
C ALA A 91 21.64 -26.58 -0.61
N ARG A 92 21.28 -27.45 -1.57
CA ARG A 92 19.89 -27.82 -1.85
C ARG A 92 19.21 -28.50 -0.67
N ALA A 93 19.95 -29.26 0.15
CA ALA A 93 19.40 -29.90 1.33
C ALA A 93 19.08 -28.91 2.48
N LYS A 94 19.72 -27.74 2.48
CA LYS A 94 19.57 -26.70 3.53
C LYS A 94 18.64 -25.55 3.13
N TRP A 95 18.58 -25.24 1.84
CA TRP A 95 17.83 -24.12 1.32
C TRP A 95 16.38 -24.52 0.97
N SER A 96 15.43 -23.61 1.20
CA SER A 96 14.03 -23.76 0.78
C SER A 96 13.53 -22.52 0.06
N ALA A 97 12.70 -22.74 -0.97
CA ALA A 97 11.96 -21.67 -1.63
C ALA A 97 10.75 -21.18 -0.81
N SER A 98 10.37 -21.92 0.24
CA SER A 98 9.31 -21.52 1.15
C SER A 98 9.78 -20.37 2.04
N GLY A 99 8.94 -19.36 2.22
CA GLY A 99 9.21 -18.20 3.06
C GLY A 99 8.93 -16.89 2.35
N PRO A 100 9.24 -15.76 2.99
CA PRO A 100 9.04 -14.45 2.40
C PRO A 100 9.94 -14.22 1.19
N VAL A 101 9.42 -13.48 0.21
CA VAL A 101 10.18 -13.03 -0.95
C VAL A 101 10.87 -11.72 -0.60
N THR A 102 12.18 -11.66 -0.79
CA THR A 102 12.94 -10.40 -0.71
C THR A 102 12.85 -9.67 -2.03
N VAL A 103 12.47 -8.38 -2.01
CA VAL A 103 12.42 -7.54 -3.20
C VAL A 103 13.58 -6.55 -3.17
N ILE A 104 14.44 -6.63 -4.19
CA ILE A 104 15.61 -5.75 -4.36
C ILE A 104 15.41 -4.80 -5.55
N GLU A 105 16.29 -3.81 -5.68
CA GLU A 105 16.37 -2.99 -6.89
C GLU A 105 16.68 -3.83 -8.14
N ASP A 106 16.43 -3.27 -9.33
CA ASP A 106 16.58 -3.98 -10.61
C ASP A 106 18.04 -4.32 -10.96
N GLY A 107 18.99 -3.82 -10.16
CA GLY A 107 20.41 -4.11 -10.30
C GLY A 107 21.05 -4.46 -8.96
N PHE A 108 22.12 -5.25 -9.04
CA PHE A 108 23.01 -5.52 -7.92
C PHE A 108 24.46 -5.63 -8.38
N GLY A 109 25.37 -5.15 -7.54
CA GLY A 109 26.80 -5.34 -7.68
C GLY A 109 27.23 -6.68 -7.10
N VAL A 110 28.28 -7.26 -7.66
CA VAL A 110 28.97 -8.43 -7.11
C VAL A 110 30.38 -8.00 -6.73
N ALA A 111 30.72 -8.15 -5.45
CA ALA A 111 32.04 -7.89 -4.92
C ALA A 111 32.75 -9.20 -4.57
N TYR A 112 34.07 -9.21 -4.72
CA TYR A 112 34.94 -10.31 -4.34
C TYR A 112 35.76 -9.87 -3.10
N PRO A 113 36.01 -10.77 -2.13
CA PRO A 113 36.87 -10.45 -1.00
C PRO A 113 38.28 -10.06 -1.46
N THR A 114 38.94 -9.20 -0.68
CA THR A 114 40.25 -8.63 -1.03
C THR A 114 41.39 -9.65 -0.92
N GLU A 115 41.21 -10.70 -0.11
CA GLU A 115 42.12 -11.83 -0.05
C GLU A 115 41.51 -12.98 -0.87
N PRO A 116 42.20 -13.47 -1.92
CA PRO A 116 41.76 -14.63 -2.68
C PRO A 116 41.67 -15.84 -1.76
N ASP A 117 40.65 -16.67 -1.96
CA ASP A 117 40.57 -17.94 -1.26
C ASP A 117 41.81 -18.80 -1.60
N ALA A 118 42.38 -19.48 -0.61
CA ALA A 118 43.56 -20.32 -0.82
C ALA A 118 43.21 -21.60 -1.63
N ASP A 119 41.92 -21.90 -1.75
CA ASP A 119 41.36 -23.00 -2.50
C ASP A 119 40.88 -22.52 -3.89
N GLU A 120 41.62 -22.88 -4.96
CA GLU A 120 41.28 -22.54 -6.35
C GLU A 120 39.91 -23.09 -6.83
N THR A 121 39.23 -23.92 -6.02
CA THR A 121 37.94 -24.54 -6.38
C THR A 121 36.73 -23.85 -5.77
N THR A 122 36.94 -22.93 -4.82
CA THR A 122 35.86 -22.21 -4.11
C THR A 122 36.02 -20.70 -4.28
N GLU A 123 34.90 -20.00 -4.47
CA GLU A 123 34.83 -18.56 -4.70
C GLU A 123 33.76 -17.96 -3.79
N GLN A 124 34.18 -17.07 -2.88
CA GLN A 124 33.25 -16.26 -2.09
C GLN A 124 32.91 -14.98 -2.83
N ILE A 125 31.62 -14.63 -2.86
CA ILE A 125 31.16 -13.36 -3.41
C ILE A 125 30.19 -12.68 -2.46
N GLU A 126 30.09 -11.36 -2.57
CA GLU A 126 29.12 -10.55 -1.85
C GLU A 126 28.21 -9.82 -2.84
N ILE A 127 26.90 -10.04 -2.74
CA ILE A 127 25.92 -9.27 -3.49
C ILE A 127 25.62 -7.98 -2.72
N LYS A 128 25.72 -6.84 -3.41
CA LYS A 128 25.40 -5.51 -2.86
C LYS A 128 24.29 -4.85 -3.68
N THR A 129 23.20 -4.52 -3.02
CA THR A 129 22.07 -3.79 -3.60
C THR A 129 21.31 -3.08 -2.49
N ARG A 130 20.11 -2.58 -2.80
CA ARG A 130 19.16 -2.07 -1.84
C ARG A 130 17.94 -2.97 -1.82
N GLN A 131 17.50 -3.33 -0.63
CA GLN A 131 16.18 -3.93 -0.45
C GLN A 131 15.15 -2.80 -0.55
N VAL A 132 14.06 -3.08 -1.27
CA VAL A 132 12.95 -2.13 -1.48
C VAL A 132 11.66 -2.60 -0.82
N ALA A 133 11.49 -3.92 -0.65
CA ALA A 133 10.36 -4.49 0.06
C ALA A 133 10.59 -5.95 0.46
N ARG A 134 9.58 -6.52 1.12
CA ARG A 134 9.40 -7.95 1.37
C ARG A 134 7.96 -8.32 1.04
N ILE A 135 7.74 -9.47 0.41
CA ILE A 135 6.42 -10.07 0.28
C ILE A 135 6.35 -11.23 1.28
N ASP A 136 5.41 -11.16 2.20
CA ASP A 136 5.25 -12.13 3.28
C ASP A 136 4.45 -13.34 2.82
N GLU A 137 4.42 -14.39 3.65
CA GLU A 137 3.69 -15.63 3.35
C GLU A 137 2.17 -15.42 3.26
N ASP A 138 1.67 -14.32 3.84
CA ASP A 138 0.28 -13.87 3.75
C ASP A 138 0.05 -12.92 2.54
N ASP A 139 1.02 -12.84 1.63
CA ASP A 139 1.06 -11.96 0.45
C ASP A 139 1.14 -10.45 0.76
N ALA A 140 1.32 -10.04 2.02
CA ALA A 140 1.50 -8.63 2.36
C ALA A 140 2.80 -8.09 1.74
N TYR A 141 2.73 -6.93 1.08
CA TYR A 141 3.90 -6.24 0.57
C TYR A 141 4.33 -5.16 1.54
N ILE A 142 5.43 -5.40 2.24
CA ILE A 142 5.93 -4.50 3.29
C ILE A 142 7.10 -3.71 2.71
N PRO A 143 6.95 -2.38 2.54
CA PRO A 143 8.06 -1.52 2.14
C PRO A 143 9.23 -1.66 3.10
N SER A 144 10.44 -1.72 2.57
CA SER A 144 11.67 -1.79 3.35
C SER A 144 12.73 -1.00 2.63
N THR A 145 13.45 -0.12 3.32
CA THR A 145 14.50 0.69 2.70
C THR A 145 15.82 0.46 3.41
N GLY A 146 16.85 0.08 2.66
CA GLY A 146 18.17 -0.09 3.23
C GLY A 146 19.13 -0.87 2.32
N PRO A 147 20.43 -0.83 2.65
CA PRO A 147 21.41 -1.69 2.00
C PRO A 147 21.06 -3.15 2.24
N TRP A 148 21.22 -3.96 1.20
CA TRP A 148 21.11 -5.40 1.25
C TRP A 148 22.43 -6.00 0.76
N GLU A 149 23.20 -6.50 1.71
CA GLU A 149 24.51 -7.10 1.48
C GLU A 149 24.50 -8.55 1.97
N ARG A 150 24.80 -9.50 1.10
CA ARG A 150 24.76 -10.94 1.41
C ARG A 150 25.89 -11.70 0.74
N SER A 151 26.54 -12.54 1.53
CA SER A 151 27.62 -13.41 1.07
C SER A 151 27.09 -14.74 0.53
N PHE A 152 27.68 -15.20 -0.57
CA PHE A 152 27.42 -16.50 -1.19
C PHE A 152 28.75 -17.19 -1.41
N GLU A 153 28.74 -18.52 -1.37
CA GLU A 153 29.90 -19.32 -1.76
C GLU A 153 29.54 -20.15 -2.99
N LEU A 154 30.46 -20.21 -3.93
CA LEU A 154 30.35 -20.98 -5.13
C LEU A 154 31.52 -21.94 -5.23
N THR A 155 31.26 -23.14 -5.73
CA THR A 155 32.30 -24.12 -6.05
C THR A 155 32.27 -24.48 -7.53
N LYS A 156 33.44 -24.78 -8.07
CA LYS A 156 33.60 -25.17 -9.46
C LYS A 156 33.06 -26.58 -9.68
N ALA A 157 32.13 -26.74 -10.61
CA ALA A 157 31.52 -28.04 -10.90
C ALA A 157 32.43 -28.94 -11.74
N GLN A 158 32.30 -30.26 -11.55
CA GLN A 158 32.92 -31.24 -12.45
C GLN A 158 32.39 -31.07 -13.87
N GLY A 159 33.28 -30.76 -14.82
CA GLY A 159 32.92 -30.47 -16.21
C GLY A 159 32.72 -29.00 -16.57
N GLY A 160 33.06 -28.08 -15.64
CA GLY A 160 33.10 -26.63 -15.88
C GLY A 160 31.89 -25.87 -15.32
N GLY A 161 32.07 -24.56 -15.16
CA GLY A 161 31.09 -23.66 -14.53
C GLY A 161 31.08 -23.74 -13.01
N TYR A 162 30.16 -23.01 -12.39
CA TYR A 162 30.03 -22.90 -10.94
C TYR A 162 28.66 -23.39 -10.44
N ARG A 163 28.61 -23.78 -9.17
CA ARG A 163 27.39 -24.07 -8.41
C ARG A 163 27.48 -23.41 -7.05
N VAL A 164 26.34 -22.97 -6.52
CA VAL A 164 26.26 -22.32 -5.21
C VAL A 164 26.34 -23.39 -4.12
N SER A 165 27.41 -23.35 -3.32
CA SER A 165 27.65 -24.24 -2.18
C SER A 165 27.06 -23.70 -0.89
N TYR A 166 26.90 -22.38 -0.79
CA TYR A 166 26.32 -21.72 0.38
C TYR A 166 25.43 -20.54 -0.01
N LEU A 167 24.28 -20.45 0.64
CA LEU A 167 23.38 -19.30 0.65
C LEU A 167 23.20 -18.85 2.10
N PRO A 168 22.97 -17.54 2.35
CA PRO A 168 22.62 -17.06 3.68
C PRO A 168 21.44 -17.84 4.27
N GLU A 169 21.54 -18.20 5.55
CA GLU A 169 20.46 -18.91 6.23
C GLU A 169 19.16 -18.07 6.25
N GLY A 170 18.03 -18.74 6.05
CA GLY A 170 16.72 -18.08 5.99
C GLY A 170 16.47 -17.25 4.72
N LEU A 171 17.40 -17.24 3.75
CA LEU A 171 17.16 -16.58 2.47
C LEU A 171 16.13 -17.34 1.64
N GLY A 172 14.94 -16.76 1.46
CA GLY A 172 13.92 -17.25 0.54
C GLY A 172 14.23 -16.90 -0.93
N LEU A 173 13.19 -16.62 -1.71
CA LEU A 173 13.35 -16.12 -3.08
C LEU A 173 13.79 -14.64 -3.07
N VAL A 174 14.68 -14.27 -3.99
CA VAL A 174 15.12 -12.87 -4.20
C VAL A 174 14.69 -12.42 -5.59
N LEU A 175 13.77 -11.46 -5.63
CA LEU A 175 13.21 -10.91 -6.86
C LEU A 175 13.59 -9.44 -6.99
N THR A 176 13.83 -9.00 -8.22
CA THR A 176 13.93 -7.56 -8.52
C THR A 176 12.55 -6.91 -8.54
N ARG A 177 12.48 -5.57 -8.48
CA ARG A 177 11.23 -4.82 -8.66
C ARG A 177 10.57 -5.18 -9.99
N ALA A 178 11.35 -5.31 -11.06
CA ALA A 178 10.86 -5.70 -12.37
C ALA A 178 10.31 -7.14 -12.39
N ASP A 179 10.92 -8.09 -11.67
CA ASP A 179 10.40 -9.45 -11.51
C ASP A 179 9.03 -9.44 -10.83
N VAL A 180 8.89 -8.69 -9.74
CA VAL A 180 7.61 -8.54 -9.02
C VAL A 180 6.54 -7.92 -9.92
N ALA A 181 6.87 -6.86 -10.66
CA ALA A 181 5.94 -6.19 -11.56
C ALA A 181 5.42 -7.10 -12.69
N ARG A 182 6.20 -8.12 -13.08
CA ARG A 182 5.79 -9.11 -14.09
C ARG A 182 4.98 -10.26 -13.50
N ALA A 183 5.40 -10.78 -12.34
CA ALA A 183 4.84 -12.01 -11.78
C ALA A 183 3.71 -11.80 -10.77
N TYR A 184 3.56 -10.59 -10.22
CA TYR A 184 2.59 -10.28 -9.16
C TYR A 184 1.69 -9.11 -9.55
N ARG A 185 0.48 -9.08 -8.98
CA ARG A 185 -0.45 -7.96 -9.07
C ARG A 185 -0.75 -7.41 -7.69
N ALA A 186 -0.69 -6.09 -7.54
CA ALA A 186 -1.32 -5.41 -6.40
C ALA A 186 -2.82 -5.74 -6.43
N THR A 187 -3.34 -6.21 -5.31
CA THR A 187 -4.70 -6.73 -5.21
C THR A 187 -5.36 -6.25 -3.93
N ASN A 188 -6.48 -5.54 -4.06
CA ASN A 188 -7.27 -5.12 -2.90
C ASN A 188 -8.29 -6.19 -2.53
N LEU A 189 -8.14 -6.77 -1.34
CA LEU A 189 -9.08 -7.72 -0.76
C LEU A 189 -9.94 -7.00 0.27
N TYR A 190 -11.26 -7.13 0.17
CA TYR A 190 -12.17 -6.40 1.03
C TYR A 190 -12.69 -7.28 2.15
N TYR A 191 -12.51 -6.86 3.39
CA TYR A 191 -13.01 -7.54 4.59
C TYR A 191 -13.98 -6.64 5.36
N LEU A 192 -14.80 -7.21 6.23
CA LEU A 192 -15.74 -6.45 7.05
C LEU A 192 -15.00 -5.83 8.24
N ASN A 193 -15.37 -4.60 8.62
CA ASN A 193 -15.04 -4.13 9.96
C ASN A 193 -15.83 -4.93 11.03
N ARG A 194 -15.49 -4.75 12.31
CA ARG A 194 -16.12 -5.54 13.39
C ARG A 194 -17.59 -5.26 13.61
N THR A 195 -18.05 -4.05 13.33
CA THR A 195 -19.46 -3.65 13.38
C THR A 195 -20.25 -4.15 12.17
N GLN A 196 -19.57 -4.75 11.18
CA GLN A 196 -20.13 -5.31 9.95
C GLN A 196 -21.00 -4.31 9.17
N ASP A 197 -20.63 -3.02 9.21
CA ASP A 197 -21.32 -1.94 8.52
C ASP A 197 -20.45 -1.30 7.41
N ARG A 198 -19.17 -1.67 7.33
CA ARG A 198 -18.23 -1.20 6.31
C ARG A 198 -17.26 -2.29 5.85
N LEU A 199 -16.73 -2.14 4.64
CA LEU A 199 -15.57 -2.89 4.17
C LEU A 199 -14.27 -2.13 4.41
N VAL A 200 -13.18 -2.89 4.54
CA VAL A 200 -11.81 -2.43 4.74
C VAL A 200 -10.93 -3.12 3.72
N ALA A 201 -10.13 -2.34 2.98
CA ALA A 201 -9.22 -2.85 1.99
C ALA A 201 -7.93 -3.39 2.65
N ASP A 202 -7.59 -4.63 2.31
CA ASP A 202 -6.32 -5.29 2.59
C ASP A 202 -5.58 -5.48 1.27
N ARG A 203 -4.54 -4.66 1.03
CA ARG A 203 -3.80 -4.70 -0.23
C ARG A 203 -2.63 -5.66 -0.11
N VAL A 204 -2.62 -6.66 -0.98
CA VAL A 204 -1.61 -7.73 -1.04
C VAL A 204 -1.02 -7.85 -2.44
N ARG A 205 0.11 -8.56 -2.59
CA ARG A 205 0.72 -8.87 -3.89
C ARG A 205 0.44 -10.33 -4.23
N LEU A 206 -0.61 -10.56 -5.01
CA LEU A 206 -0.94 -11.91 -5.45
C LEU A 206 -0.16 -12.28 -6.70
N ARG A 207 0.43 -13.47 -6.68
CA ARG A 207 1.13 -14.01 -7.84
C ARG A 207 0.12 -14.36 -8.94
N ILE A 208 0.47 -14.02 -10.19
CA ILE A 208 -0.30 -14.44 -11.36
C ILE A 208 0.04 -15.91 -11.64
N ARG A 209 -0.99 -16.77 -11.73
CA ARG A 209 -0.84 -18.19 -12.04
C ARG A 209 -1.31 -18.45 -13.47
N PRO A 210 -0.45 -18.95 -14.39
CA PRO A 210 -0.83 -19.14 -15.79
C PRO A 210 -1.97 -20.15 -16.03
N THR A 211 -2.18 -21.08 -15.11
CA THR A 211 -3.17 -22.16 -15.23
C THR A 211 -4.51 -21.84 -14.58
N GLU A 212 -4.67 -20.66 -13.98
CA GLU A 212 -5.85 -20.28 -13.21
C GLU A 212 -6.30 -18.86 -13.54
N SER A 213 -7.60 -18.60 -13.46
CA SER A 213 -8.09 -17.23 -13.59
C SER A 213 -7.67 -16.38 -12.39
N PHE A 214 -7.39 -15.10 -12.61
CA PHE A 214 -7.01 -14.23 -11.50
C PHE A 214 -8.14 -14.07 -10.47
N ALA A 215 -9.39 -14.13 -10.93
CA ALA A 215 -10.58 -14.17 -10.07
C ALA A 215 -10.57 -15.34 -9.08
N ARG A 216 -10.13 -16.54 -9.51
CA ARG A 216 -9.97 -17.70 -8.63
C ARG A 216 -8.88 -17.42 -7.58
N THR A 217 -7.76 -16.83 -7.98
CA THR A 217 -6.67 -16.47 -7.06
C THR A 217 -7.12 -15.49 -5.97
N ILE A 218 -7.92 -14.47 -6.33
CA ILE A 218 -8.51 -13.52 -5.37
C ILE A 218 -9.41 -14.27 -4.36
N LEU A 219 -10.32 -15.11 -4.86
CA LEU A 219 -11.27 -15.82 -4.00
C LEU A 219 -10.59 -16.83 -3.09
N GLU A 220 -9.62 -17.58 -3.59
CA GLU A 220 -8.83 -18.51 -2.78
C GLU A 220 -8.05 -17.77 -1.67
N ARG A 221 -7.55 -16.57 -1.94
CA ARG A 221 -6.89 -15.76 -0.92
C ARG A 221 -7.87 -15.23 0.13
N LEU A 222 -9.10 -14.84 -0.25
CA LEU A 222 -10.16 -14.40 0.68
C LEU A 222 -10.65 -15.50 1.63
N LEU A 223 -10.46 -16.77 1.25
CA LEU A 223 -10.76 -17.92 2.12
C LEU A 223 -9.70 -18.13 3.22
N GLN A 224 -8.53 -17.48 3.10
CA GLN A 224 -7.49 -17.50 4.14
C GLN A 224 -7.68 -16.34 5.12
N GLU A 225 -6.87 -16.31 6.19
CA GLU A 225 -6.88 -15.18 7.13
C GLU A 225 -6.43 -13.88 6.43
N PRO A 226 -6.94 -12.70 6.84
CA PRO A 226 -6.41 -11.41 6.39
C PRO A 226 -4.90 -11.30 6.63
N SER A 227 -4.24 -10.39 5.92
CA SER A 227 -2.82 -10.12 6.12
C SER A 227 -2.52 -9.73 7.57
N SER A 228 -1.27 -9.89 7.98
CA SER A 228 -0.75 -9.49 9.29
C SER A 228 -1.05 -8.04 9.66
N ALA A 229 -1.21 -7.14 8.68
CA ALA A 229 -1.61 -5.75 8.91
C ALA A 229 -3.04 -5.65 9.50
N LEU A 230 -3.97 -6.49 9.05
CA LEU A 230 -5.38 -6.46 9.47
C LEU A 230 -5.83 -7.69 10.27
N LYS A 231 -4.92 -8.61 10.57
CA LYS A 231 -5.21 -9.82 11.33
C LYS A 231 -5.84 -9.48 12.67
N GLY A 232 -7.01 -10.06 12.92
CA GLY A 232 -7.82 -9.81 14.11
C GLY A 232 -8.48 -8.43 14.16
N ALA A 233 -8.24 -7.54 13.20
CA ALA A 233 -8.85 -6.21 13.07
C ALA A 233 -10.16 -6.22 12.25
N VAL A 234 -10.21 -7.11 11.26
CA VAL A 234 -11.34 -7.28 10.34
C VAL A 234 -11.94 -8.68 10.42
N LEU A 235 -13.10 -8.89 9.79
CA LEU A 235 -13.83 -10.16 9.72
C LEU A 235 -14.02 -10.58 8.26
N THR A 236 -14.07 -11.88 8.03
CA THR A 236 -14.47 -12.47 6.74
C THR A 236 -15.89 -13.01 6.84
N SER A 237 -16.66 -12.88 5.75
CA SER A 237 -18.01 -13.46 5.62
C SER A 237 -17.97 -14.92 5.19
N PHE A 238 -16.82 -15.40 4.71
CA PHE A 238 -16.63 -16.81 4.38
C PHE A 238 -16.62 -17.65 5.65
N ALA A 239 -17.35 -18.76 5.65
CA ALA A 239 -17.27 -19.70 6.76
C ALA A 239 -15.99 -20.52 6.67
N ALA A 240 -15.48 -20.94 7.83
CA ALA A 240 -14.37 -21.88 7.85
C ALA A 240 -14.75 -23.17 7.09
N GLY A 241 -13.91 -23.56 6.13
CA GLY A 241 -14.12 -24.73 5.29
C GLY A 241 -14.89 -24.48 3.98
N THR A 242 -15.32 -23.25 3.67
CA THR A 242 -15.78 -22.89 2.32
C THR A 242 -14.66 -23.15 1.30
N LYS A 243 -15.01 -23.63 0.09
CA LYS A 243 -14.06 -23.86 -1.01
C LYS A 243 -14.54 -23.22 -2.31
N VAL A 244 -13.60 -22.85 -3.16
CA VAL A 244 -13.87 -22.42 -4.54
C VAL A 244 -13.79 -23.63 -5.47
N GLU A 245 -14.93 -24.07 -5.98
CA GLU A 245 -14.99 -25.19 -6.94
C GLU A 245 -14.63 -24.71 -8.35
N SER A 246 -15.28 -23.65 -8.82
CA SER A 246 -15.01 -23.08 -10.14
C SER A 246 -15.32 -21.58 -10.20
N VAL A 247 -14.61 -20.88 -11.08
CA VAL A 247 -14.91 -19.48 -11.42
C VAL A 247 -14.98 -19.39 -12.94
N ARG A 248 -16.14 -18.99 -13.45
CA ARG A 248 -16.40 -18.78 -14.87
C ARG A 248 -16.65 -17.30 -15.10
N SER A 249 -15.80 -16.68 -15.89
CA SER A 249 -15.89 -15.26 -16.22
C SER A 249 -16.45 -15.11 -17.62
N GLY A 250 -17.58 -14.43 -17.77
CA GLY A 250 -18.19 -14.08 -19.05
C GLY A 250 -18.32 -12.56 -19.21
N GLU A 251 -18.69 -12.09 -20.41
CA GLU A 251 -18.77 -10.66 -20.72
C GLU A 251 -19.70 -9.89 -19.76
N GLU A 252 -20.86 -10.46 -19.44
CA GLU A 252 -21.87 -9.80 -18.60
C GLU A 252 -21.78 -10.13 -17.11
N ARG A 253 -21.23 -11.31 -16.76
CA ARG A 253 -21.26 -11.82 -15.39
C ARG A 253 -20.07 -12.70 -15.04
N VAL A 254 -19.70 -12.68 -13.76
CA VAL A 254 -18.77 -13.64 -13.15
C VAL A 254 -19.58 -14.64 -12.33
N VAL A 255 -19.48 -15.93 -12.68
CA VAL A 255 -20.16 -17.03 -11.99
C VAL A 255 -19.15 -17.76 -11.10
N ILE A 256 -19.43 -17.83 -9.81
CA ILE A 256 -18.58 -18.41 -8.77
C ILE A 256 -19.34 -19.59 -8.19
N ASN A 257 -18.79 -20.79 -8.30
CA ASN A 257 -19.34 -21.97 -7.63
C ASN A 257 -18.51 -22.28 -6.39
N LEU A 258 -19.17 -22.28 -5.24
CA LEU A 258 -18.61 -22.61 -3.94
C LEU A 258 -19.10 -23.97 -3.46
N SER A 259 -18.39 -24.55 -2.50
CA SER A 259 -18.86 -25.72 -1.74
C SER A 259 -18.52 -25.56 -0.25
N GLY A 260 -19.06 -26.46 0.56
CA GLY A 260 -18.86 -26.45 2.01
C GLY A 260 -19.78 -25.47 2.74
N PRO A 261 -19.50 -25.18 4.03
CA PRO A 261 -20.32 -24.27 4.82
C PRO A 261 -20.32 -22.87 4.21
N LEU A 262 -21.46 -22.19 4.26
CA LEU A 262 -21.53 -20.74 4.12
C LEU A 262 -21.80 -20.12 5.50
N GLY A 263 -21.30 -18.90 5.71
CA GLY A 263 -21.50 -18.13 6.95
C GLY A 263 -22.97 -17.81 7.23
N PRO A 264 -23.27 -16.86 8.14
CA PRO A 264 -24.64 -16.55 8.53
C PRO A 264 -25.57 -16.40 7.30
N LEU A 265 -26.61 -17.23 7.26
CA LEU A 265 -27.53 -17.32 6.11
C LEU A 265 -28.69 -16.31 6.19
N ASP A 266 -28.67 -15.45 7.20
CA ASP A 266 -29.60 -14.35 7.34
C ASP A 266 -29.35 -13.27 6.26
N PRO A 267 -30.32 -12.36 6.02
CA PRO A 267 -30.15 -11.33 5.00
C PRO A 267 -28.90 -10.47 5.19
N GLY A 268 -28.50 -10.19 6.45
CA GLY A 268 -27.30 -9.41 6.76
C GLY A 268 -26.01 -10.13 6.35
N GLY A 269 -25.83 -11.38 6.77
CA GLY A 269 -24.67 -12.19 6.40
C GLY A 269 -24.57 -12.43 4.88
N LYS A 270 -25.71 -12.63 4.21
CA LYS A 270 -25.79 -12.71 2.74
C LYS A 270 -25.32 -11.43 2.05
N ASP A 271 -25.70 -10.26 2.58
CA ASP A 271 -25.28 -8.96 2.07
C ASP A 271 -23.79 -8.72 2.24
N ALA A 272 -23.28 -9.05 3.41
CA ALA A 272 -21.86 -8.96 3.73
C ALA A 272 -20.99 -9.85 2.82
N LEU A 273 -21.38 -11.12 2.60
CA LEU A 273 -20.67 -12.04 1.71
C LEU A 273 -20.62 -11.52 0.27
N MET A 274 -21.77 -11.07 -0.25
CA MET A 274 -21.81 -10.52 -1.61
C MET A 274 -21.02 -9.22 -1.73
N ALA A 275 -21.07 -8.33 -0.73
CA ALA A 275 -20.29 -7.11 -0.72
C ALA A 275 -18.78 -7.39 -0.74
N GLN A 276 -18.30 -8.30 0.12
CA GLN A 276 -16.90 -8.73 0.18
C GLN A 276 -16.41 -9.32 -1.15
N ILE A 277 -17.18 -10.23 -1.75
CA ILE A 277 -16.85 -10.81 -3.08
C ILE A 277 -16.87 -9.72 -4.15
N ARG A 278 -17.91 -8.89 -4.17
CA ARG A 278 -18.11 -7.86 -5.21
C ARG A 278 -16.98 -6.86 -5.22
N TRP A 279 -16.65 -6.25 -4.08
CA TRP A 279 -15.60 -5.25 -4.03
C TRP A 279 -14.22 -5.84 -4.34
N SER A 280 -13.92 -7.04 -3.81
CA SER A 280 -12.66 -7.72 -4.11
C SER A 280 -12.51 -8.11 -5.59
N LEU A 281 -13.60 -8.38 -6.31
CA LEU A 281 -13.52 -8.62 -7.76
C LEU A 281 -13.61 -7.32 -8.57
N ASN A 282 -14.38 -6.33 -8.14
CA ASN A 282 -14.64 -5.10 -8.87
C ASN A 282 -13.39 -4.21 -8.95
N GLU A 283 -12.73 -3.96 -7.81
CA GLU A 283 -11.58 -3.05 -7.73
C GLU A 283 -10.35 -3.59 -8.44
N ASN A 284 -10.24 -4.92 -8.49
CA ASN A 284 -9.18 -5.60 -9.23
C ASN A 284 -9.52 -5.76 -10.73
N GLY A 285 -10.52 -5.05 -11.23
CA GLY A 285 -10.91 -5.00 -12.64
C GLY A 285 -11.63 -6.25 -13.16
N ILE A 286 -11.86 -7.26 -12.31
CA ILE A 286 -12.60 -8.46 -12.68
C ILE A 286 -14.07 -8.10 -12.84
N ALA A 287 -14.82 -7.81 -11.78
CA ALA A 287 -16.26 -7.60 -11.88
C ALA A 287 -16.69 -6.18 -12.33
N LYS A 288 -15.78 -5.35 -12.85
CA LYS A 288 -16.05 -3.95 -13.21
C LYS A 288 -17.11 -3.85 -14.30
N GLY A 289 -18.26 -3.27 -13.97
CA GLY A 289 -19.41 -3.19 -14.87
C GLY A 289 -20.16 -4.52 -15.10
N ARG A 290 -19.82 -5.59 -14.36
CA ARG A 290 -20.39 -6.94 -14.53
C ARG A 290 -21.24 -7.38 -13.35
N GLY A 291 -22.19 -8.27 -13.64
CA GLY A 291 -22.95 -8.99 -12.63
C GLY A 291 -22.07 -10.03 -11.91
N ILE A 292 -22.48 -10.43 -10.72
CA ILE A 292 -21.84 -11.54 -9.99
C ILE A 292 -22.94 -12.55 -9.65
N GLU A 293 -22.66 -13.82 -9.88
CA GLU A 293 -23.50 -14.93 -9.47
C GLU A 293 -22.70 -15.87 -8.58
N VAL A 294 -23.22 -16.15 -7.40
CA VAL A 294 -22.68 -17.15 -6.50
C VAL A 294 -23.61 -18.36 -6.52
N GLN A 295 -23.04 -19.52 -6.77
CA GLN A 295 -23.64 -20.85 -6.71
C GLN A 295 -23.02 -21.63 -5.54
N VAL A 296 -23.78 -22.57 -4.97
CA VAL A 296 -23.31 -23.53 -3.97
C VAL A 296 -23.65 -24.92 -4.45
N ASP A 297 -22.65 -25.77 -4.60
CA ASP A 297 -22.80 -27.12 -5.15
C ASP A 297 -23.55 -27.14 -6.50
N GLY A 298 -23.38 -26.08 -7.30
CA GLY A 298 -24.02 -25.89 -8.62
C GLY A 298 -25.40 -25.21 -8.58
N GLU A 299 -26.00 -25.02 -7.41
CA GLU A 299 -27.32 -24.38 -7.26
C GLU A 299 -27.18 -22.86 -6.99
N LEU A 300 -28.08 -22.05 -7.55
CA LEU A 300 -28.02 -20.59 -7.38
C LEU A 300 -28.22 -20.18 -5.91
N TYR A 301 -27.23 -19.50 -5.35
CA TYR A 301 -27.31 -18.93 -4.01
C TYR A 301 -27.75 -17.46 -4.04
N ARG A 302 -27.04 -16.62 -4.79
CA ARG A 302 -27.36 -15.19 -4.94
C ARG A 302 -26.79 -14.62 -6.23
N SER A 303 -27.43 -13.60 -6.76
CA SER A 303 -26.91 -12.82 -7.89
C SER A 303 -27.05 -11.34 -7.64
N ASP A 304 -26.09 -10.59 -8.18
CA ASP A 304 -25.96 -9.15 -8.03
C ASP A 304 -25.76 -8.46 -9.38
N ARG A 305 -26.33 -7.27 -9.49
CA ARG A 305 -26.08 -6.36 -10.61
C ARG A 305 -24.78 -5.56 -10.41
N PRO A 306 -24.17 -5.03 -11.48
CA PRO A 306 -23.09 -4.06 -11.37
C PRO A 306 -23.45 -2.92 -10.40
N ASN A 307 -22.45 -2.36 -9.72
CA ASN A 307 -22.59 -1.21 -8.82
C ASN A 307 -23.56 -1.42 -7.62
N SER A 308 -23.93 -2.66 -7.29
CA SER A 308 -24.58 -2.94 -6.01
C SER A 308 -23.60 -2.77 -4.85
N HIS A 309 -24.11 -2.65 -3.62
CA HIS A 309 -23.29 -2.59 -2.39
C HIS A 309 -22.38 -1.34 -2.25
N GLN A 310 -22.67 -0.25 -2.95
CA GLN A 310 -21.91 1.02 -2.83
C GLN A 310 -21.86 1.58 -1.40
N ARG A 311 -22.93 1.36 -0.62
CA ARG A 311 -23.03 1.80 0.79
C ARG A 311 -21.88 1.32 1.68
N TRP A 312 -21.22 0.22 1.31
CA TRP A 312 -20.19 -0.41 2.14
C TRP A 312 -18.86 0.33 2.18
N LEU A 313 -18.62 1.25 1.24
CA LEU A 313 -17.46 2.15 1.21
C LEU A 313 -17.88 3.63 1.25
N ASP A 314 -19.12 3.93 1.63
CA ASP A 314 -19.63 5.30 1.61
C ASP A 314 -18.98 6.16 2.71
N ASP A 315 -18.28 7.21 2.28
CA ASP A 315 -17.73 8.28 3.11
C ASP A 315 -18.50 9.60 3.01
N SER A 316 -19.79 9.51 2.68
CA SER A 316 -20.71 10.64 2.57
C SER A 316 -20.44 11.78 3.54
N GLY A 317 -20.38 13.00 2.98
CA GLY A 317 -20.08 14.24 3.68
C GLY A 317 -18.81 14.90 3.16
N ASP A 318 -18.92 15.66 2.07
CA ASP A 318 -17.83 16.40 1.42
C ASP A 318 -17.60 17.80 2.01
N SER A 319 -18.30 18.15 3.09
CA SER A 319 -18.21 19.48 3.67
C SER A 319 -16.82 19.73 4.26
N ALA A 320 -16.16 20.73 3.72
CA ALA A 320 -14.88 21.22 4.21
C ALA A 320 -15.08 22.30 5.28
N TYR A 321 -14.13 22.38 6.20
CA TYR A 321 -14.08 23.37 7.26
C TYR A 321 -12.67 23.98 7.32
N TYR A 322 -12.57 25.11 8.02
CA TYR A 322 -11.30 25.76 8.29
C TYR A 322 -11.36 26.55 9.59
N VAL A 323 -10.18 26.90 10.11
CA VAL A 323 -10.05 27.74 11.30
C VAL A 323 -9.65 29.16 10.87
N ASN A 324 -10.33 30.16 11.40
CA ASN A 324 -9.96 31.57 11.25
C ASN A 324 -9.86 32.20 12.65
N ARG A 325 -8.65 32.63 13.04
CA ARG A 325 -8.39 33.24 14.36
C ARG A 325 -8.97 32.43 15.54
N GLY A 326 -8.84 31.09 15.47
CA GLY A 326 -9.33 30.17 16.50
C GLY A 326 -10.84 29.92 16.50
N ALA A 327 -11.59 30.43 15.53
CA ALA A 327 -12.99 30.08 15.30
C ALA A 327 -13.10 29.07 14.15
N LEU A 328 -13.98 28.08 14.28
CA LEU A 328 -14.27 27.12 13.22
C LEU A 328 -15.31 27.69 12.24
N HIS A 329 -15.03 27.55 10.94
CA HIS A 329 -15.88 27.97 9.84
C HIS A 329 -16.14 26.81 8.90
N TYR A 330 -17.32 26.77 8.28
CA TYR A 330 -17.57 25.87 7.15
C TYR A 330 -17.13 26.55 5.84
N MET A 331 -16.74 25.74 4.87
CA MET A 331 -16.38 26.17 3.52
C MET A 331 -17.54 25.88 2.56
N ARG A 332 -17.75 26.74 1.56
CA ARG A 332 -18.66 26.53 0.43
C ARG A 332 -17.85 26.16 -0.81
N ASP A 333 -18.51 25.65 -1.84
CA ASP A 333 -17.85 25.28 -3.09
C ASP A 333 -17.14 26.47 -3.77
N ASP A 334 -17.71 27.67 -3.62
CA ASP A 334 -17.23 28.94 -4.18
C ASP A 334 -16.30 29.74 -3.24
N GLY A 335 -15.94 29.19 -2.07
CA GLY A 335 -14.97 29.79 -1.15
C GLY A 335 -15.44 29.85 0.32
N PRO A 336 -15.18 30.95 1.05
CA PRO A 336 -15.43 30.98 2.49
C PRO A 336 -16.94 30.94 2.83
N GLY A 337 -17.30 30.07 3.77
CA GLY A 337 -18.61 30.08 4.41
C GLY A 337 -18.63 30.93 5.69
N GLY A 338 -19.53 30.57 6.62
CA GLY A 338 -19.72 31.27 7.89
C GLY A 338 -19.09 30.53 9.08
N ALA A 339 -19.05 31.18 10.24
CA ALA A 339 -18.71 30.52 11.49
C ALA A 339 -19.74 29.42 11.80
N VAL A 340 -19.28 28.30 12.34
CA VAL A 340 -20.17 27.23 12.78
C VAL A 340 -21.02 27.69 13.98
N PRO A 341 -22.22 27.12 14.23
CA PRO A 341 -23.00 27.43 15.42
C PRO A 341 -22.26 27.10 16.73
N GLY A 342 -22.57 27.87 17.79
CA GLY A 342 -22.11 27.57 19.15
C GLY A 342 -20.74 28.11 19.52
N ALA A 343 -20.16 27.57 20.59
CA ALA A 343 -18.87 28.00 21.12
C ALA A 343 -17.69 27.74 20.17
N ALA A 344 -17.82 26.79 19.23
CA ALA A 344 -16.79 26.48 18.24
C ALA A 344 -16.62 27.55 17.15
N GLY A 345 -17.68 28.31 16.83
CA GLY A 345 -17.61 29.41 15.87
C GLY A 345 -17.13 30.74 16.46
N LYS A 346 -16.73 30.77 17.73
CA LYS A 346 -16.24 31.97 18.42
C LYS A 346 -14.71 31.92 18.52
N GLN A 347 -14.06 33.06 18.31
CA GLN A 347 -12.59 33.16 18.37
C GLN A 347 -12.06 32.74 19.74
N ARG A 348 -11.10 31.82 19.75
CA ARG A 348 -10.42 31.30 20.94
C ARG A 348 -8.98 30.92 20.63
N ALA A 349 -8.03 31.53 21.34
CA ALA A 349 -6.60 31.29 21.11
C ALA A 349 -6.04 30.06 21.86
N ASP A 350 -6.79 29.54 22.84
CA ASP A 350 -6.41 28.41 23.69
C ASP A 350 -6.78 27.03 23.10
N HIS A 351 -7.44 27.00 21.93
CA HIS A 351 -7.86 25.79 21.23
C HIS A 351 -7.06 25.64 19.93
N SER A 352 -6.50 24.46 19.71
CA SER A 352 -5.71 24.12 18.52
C SER A 352 -5.96 22.68 18.08
N HIS A 353 -5.43 22.26 16.93
CA HIS A 353 -5.52 20.88 16.45
C HIS A 353 -6.97 20.35 16.47
N PHE A 354 -7.85 21.04 15.76
CA PHE A 354 -9.27 20.70 15.73
C PHE A 354 -9.49 19.37 15.00
N ALA A 355 -10.49 18.60 15.43
CA ALA A 355 -10.94 17.40 14.75
C ALA A 355 -12.47 17.37 14.73
N LEU A 356 -13.05 16.95 13.60
CA LEU A 356 -14.50 16.92 13.41
C LEU A 356 -15.03 15.49 13.40
N ALA A 357 -16.09 15.25 14.17
CA ALA A 357 -16.81 13.98 14.10
C ALA A 357 -17.54 13.86 12.76
N LYS A 358 -18.01 12.66 12.41
CA LYS A 358 -18.90 12.46 11.26
C LYS A 358 -20.07 13.45 11.32
N GLN A 359 -20.49 13.99 10.16
CA GLN A 359 -21.48 15.07 10.10
C GLN A 359 -22.78 14.79 10.89
N SER A 360 -23.24 13.54 10.90
CA SER A 360 -24.43 13.12 11.66
C SER A 360 -24.31 13.28 13.19
N ALA A 361 -23.10 13.37 13.73
CA ALA A 361 -22.85 13.59 15.16
C ALA A 361 -22.64 15.09 15.50
N ALA A 362 -22.34 15.94 14.50
CA ALA A 362 -22.16 17.39 14.62
C ALA A 362 -21.33 17.83 15.87
N MET A 363 -20.17 17.21 16.09
CA MET A 363 -19.26 17.52 17.20
C MET A 363 -17.87 17.89 16.69
N VAL A 364 -17.19 18.76 17.44
CA VAL A 364 -15.79 19.15 17.24
C VAL A 364 -15.00 18.89 18.52
N ALA A 365 -13.77 18.43 18.36
CA ALA A 365 -12.77 18.34 19.41
C ALA A 365 -11.63 19.31 19.12
N ALA A 366 -10.95 19.79 20.17
CA ALA A 366 -9.74 20.59 20.06
C ALA A 366 -8.81 20.27 21.22
N LYS A 367 -7.50 20.39 20.98
CA LYS A 367 -6.47 20.30 22.00
C LYS A 367 -6.29 21.66 22.69
N THR A 368 -6.23 21.64 24.02
CA THR A 368 -5.88 22.77 24.89
C THR A 368 -4.54 22.50 25.59
N SER A 369 -4.07 23.45 26.40
CA SER A 369 -2.87 23.23 27.23
C SER A 369 -3.07 22.21 28.36
N THR A 370 -4.32 21.87 28.68
CA THR A 370 -4.69 21.01 29.82
C THR A 370 -5.31 19.68 29.41
N GLY A 371 -5.69 19.52 28.13
CA GLY A 371 -6.36 18.31 27.69
C GLY A 371 -6.98 18.40 26.29
N ILE A 372 -8.04 17.62 26.09
CA ILE A 372 -8.89 17.64 24.91
C ILE A 372 -10.29 18.11 25.32
N SER A 373 -10.79 19.13 24.63
CA SER A 373 -12.15 19.66 24.81
C SER A 373 -13.03 19.32 23.62
N VAL A 374 -14.32 19.11 23.88
CA VAL A 374 -15.36 18.82 22.87
C VAL A 374 -16.48 19.85 22.96
N ALA A 375 -17.07 20.20 21.82
CA ALA A 375 -18.30 20.98 21.74
C ALA A 375 -19.24 20.44 20.64
N SER A 376 -20.54 20.56 20.86
CA SER A 376 -21.54 20.36 19.79
C SER A 376 -21.58 21.58 18.87
N LEU A 377 -21.78 21.36 17.57
CA LEU A 377 -21.97 22.40 16.56
C LEU A 377 -23.43 22.90 16.57
N SER A 378 -23.89 23.37 17.72
CA SER A 378 -25.23 23.89 17.97
C SER A 378 -25.17 25.22 18.72
N GLN A 379 -26.21 26.05 18.62
CA GLN A 379 -26.19 27.40 19.23
C GLN A 379 -25.90 27.39 20.74
N ASP A 380 -26.42 26.39 21.45
CA ASP A 380 -26.22 26.24 22.90
C ASP A 380 -24.95 25.44 23.27
N GLY A 381 -24.25 24.88 22.28
CA GLY A 381 -23.05 24.07 22.46
C GLY A 381 -21.95 24.83 23.20
N GLN A 382 -21.42 24.21 24.26
CA GLN A 382 -20.31 24.71 25.05
C GLN A 382 -19.12 23.76 24.96
N TRP A 383 -17.91 24.32 25.07
CA TRP A 383 -16.70 23.53 25.22
C TRP A 383 -16.68 22.85 26.60
N GLN A 384 -16.41 21.55 26.60
CA GLN A 384 -16.23 20.74 27.79
C GLN A 384 -14.93 19.96 27.67
N GLU A 385 -14.06 20.07 28.67
CA GLU A 385 -12.85 19.24 28.74
C GLU A 385 -13.24 17.81 29.10
N VAL A 386 -12.95 16.86 28.21
CA VAL A 386 -13.39 15.45 28.32
C VAL A 386 -12.22 14.50 28.57
N ILE A 387 -10.99 14.93 28.24
CA ILE A 387 -9.75 14.21 28.51
C ILE A 387 -8.75 15.20 29.10
N GLN A 388 -8.12 14.85 30.22
CA GLN A 388 -7.10 15.68 30.88
C GLN A 388 -5.70 15.12 30.61
N GLY A 389 -4.75 16.00 30.36
CA GLY A 389 -3.35 15.66 30.13
C GLY A 389 -2.61 16.73 29.33
N ALA A 390 -1.34 16.97 29.67
CA ALA A 390 -0.49 17.95 28.97
C ALA A 390 0.21 17.36 27.74
N GLU A 391 0.55 16.07 27.77
CA GLU A 391 1.30 15.37 26.72
C GLU A 391 0.40 14.43 25.90
N LEU A 392 -0.62 15.02 25.29
CA LEU A 392 -1.58 14.32 24.42
C LEU A 392 -1.29 14.59 22.94
N THR A 393 -1.43 13.60 22.08
CA THR A 393 -1.47 13.84 20.63
C THR A 393 -2.72 14.65 20.25
N PRO A 394 -2.74 15.30 19.06
CA PRO A 394 -3.98 15.83 18.49
C PRO A 394 -5.15 14.85 18.58
N PRO A 395 -6.39 15.33 18.80
CA PRO A 395 -7.57 14.48 18.82
C PRO A 395 -7.87 13.89 17.44
N SER A 396 -8.47 12.70 17.42
CA SER A 396 -8.98 12.05 16.21
C SER A 396 -10.32 11.39 16.49
N TRP A 397 -11.29 11.57 15.61
CA TRP A 397 -12.60 10.94 15.74
C TRP A 397 -12.64 9.61 15.01
N HIS A 398 -13.17 8.60 15.68
CA HIS A 398 -13.55 7.34 15.07
C HIS A 398 -14.98 7.43 14.50
N ARG A 399 -15.28 6.61 13.49
CA ARG A 399 -16.59 6.59 12.81
C ARG A 399 -17.78 6.28 13.71
N ASP A 400 -17.56 5.51 14.77
CA ASP A 400 -18.55 5.20 15.81
C ASP A 400 -18.92 6.40 16.69
N GLY A 401 -18.27 7.55 16.51
CA GLY A 401 -18.50 8.76 17.29
C GLY A 401 -17.63 8.85 18.55
N SER A 402 -16.72 7.91 18.78
CA SER A 402 -15.74 8.02 19.87
C SER A 402 -14.53 8.89 19.48
N LEU A 403 -14.03 9.62 20.46
CA LEU A 403 -12.87 10.49 20.37
C LEU A 403 -11.62 9.77 20.88
N TRP A 404 -10.52 9.94 20.18
CA TRP A 404 -9.25 9.28 20.47
C TRP A 404 -8.10 10.27 20.56
N THR A 405 -7.17 9.97 21.46
CA THR A 405 -5.86 10.63 21.57
C THR A 405 -4.85 9.64 22.17
N TYR A 406 -3.55 9.89 22.01
CA TYR A 406 -2.49 9.13 22.65
C TYR A 406 -1.90 9.94 23.81
N ASP A 407 -1.85 9.33 24.98
CA ASP A 407 -1.18 9.85 26.18
C ASP A 407 0.27 9.39 26.16
N ILE A 408 1.14 10.30 25.73
CA ILE A 408 2.57 10.05 25.51
C ILE A 408 3.25 9.71 26.83
N GLN A 409 2.92 10.45 27.89
CA GLN A 409 3.49 10.27 29.22
C GLN A 409 3.24 8.86 29.76
N ASN A 410 2.01 8.34 29.59
CA ASN A 410 1.64 7.03 30.13
C ASN A 410 1.71 5.88 29.11
N GLY A 411 2.02 6.18 27.84
CA GLY A 411 2.15 5.20 26.78
C GLY A 411 0.86 4.43 26.46
N VAL A 412 -0.30 5.09 26.51
CA VAL A 412 -1.61 4.47 26.22
C VAL A 412 -2.43 5.32 25.27
N ALA A 413 -3.33 4.68 24.52
CA ALA A 413 -4.40 5.41 23.85
C ALA A 413 -5.55 5.68 24.82
N LEU A 414 -6.23 6.81 24.65
CA LEU A 414 -7.42 7.20 25.40
C LEU A 414 -8.60 7.28 24.44
N ARG A 415 -9.69 6.58 24.76
CA ARG A 415 -10.95 6.58 24.01
C ARG A 415 -12.05 7.21 24.85
N TYR A 416 -12.68 8.26 24.36
CA TYR A 416 -13.84 8.89 25.00
C TYR A 416 -15.09 8.69 24.14
N ASP A 417 -16.16 8.18 24.73
CA ASP A 417 -17.47 8.05 24.07
C ASP A 417 -18.40 9.16 24.57
N PRO A 418 -18.72 10.18 23.75
CA PRO A 418 -19.60 11.27 24.14
C PRO A 418 -21.01 10.82 24.56
N VAL A 419 -21.50 9.68 24.04
CA VAL A 419 -22.84 9.16 24.35
C VAL A 419 -22.83 8.36 25.65
N GLY A 420 -21.72 7.67 25.94
CA GLY A 420 -21.57 6.84 27.13
C GLY A 420 -21.52 7.62 28.46
N GLY A 421 -21.15 8.92 28.42
CA GLY A 421 -21.15 9.81 29.58
C GLY A 421 -20.12 9.45 30.67
N ARG A 422 -19.17 8.56 30.37
CA ARG A 422 -18.07 8.15 31.26
C ARG A 422 -16.78 8.86 30.87
N GLY A 423 -15.81 8.92 31.78
CA GLY A 423 -14.46 9.41 31.47
C GLY A 423 -13.76 8.52 30.42
N ALA A 424 -12.66 9.01 29.86
CA ALA A 424 -11.93 8.28 28.82
C ALA A 424 -11.40 6.91 29.29
N GLU A 425 -11.61 5.91 28.46
CA GLU A 425 -11.15 4.54 28.62
C GLU A 425 -9.69 4.42 28.15
N ARG A 426 -8.87 3.70 28.92
CA ARG A 426 -7.47 3.41 28.54
C ARG A 426 -7.45 2.21 27.60
N ILE A 427 -6.88 2.41 26.42
CA ILE A 427 -6.72 1.41 25.37
C ILE A 427 -5.25 1.03 25.27
N SER A 428 -4.97 -0.27 25.30
CA SER A 428 -3.61 -0.79 25.24
C SER A 428 -2.98 -0.50 23.86
N ALA A 429 -1.72 -0.08 23.85
CA ALA A 429 -0.95 0.22 22.65
C ALA A 429 0.51 -0.21 22.84
N PRO A 430 0.78 -1.51 23.04
CA PRO A 430 2.08 -1.99 23.51
C PRO A 430 3.23 -1.64 22.57
N TYR A 431 2.97 -1.61 21.25
CA TYR A 431 3.96 -1.29 20.22
C TYR A 431 4.37 0.18 20.17
N LEU A 432 3.57 1.07 20.76
CA LEU A 432 3.86 2.51 20.80
C LEU A 432 4.61 2.92 22.07
N LYS A 433 4.67 2.03 23.07
CA LYS A 433 5.24 2.34 24.38
C LYS A 433 6.74 2.67 24.25
N GLY A 434 7.10 3.86 24.70
CA GLY A 434 8.49 4.36 24.66
C GLY A 434 8.91 4.94 23.31
N LEU A 435 8.01 4.99 22.33
CA LEU A 435 8.22 5.75 21.10
C LEU A 435 7.84 7.22 21.32
N ASP A 436 8.53 8.11 20.63
CA ASP A 436 8.20 9.55 20.60
C ASP A 436 7.00 9.78 19.67
N VAL A 437 5.79 9.47 20.14
CA VAL A 437 4.57 9.56 19.34
C VAL A 437 4.12 11.01 19.23
N THR A 438 4.13 11.56 18.01
CA THR A 438 3.78 12.97 17.76
C THR A 438 2.34 13.15 17.26
N ARG A 439 1.79 12.17 16.53
CA ARG A 439 0.40 12.18 16.05
C ARG A 439 -0.17 10.76 16.03
N LEU A 440 -1.47 10.66 16.29
CA LEU A 440 -2.28 9.45 16.11
C LEU A 440 -3.58 9.88 15.39
N ARG A 441 -3.86 9.34 14.21
CA ARG A 441 -5.14 9.55 13.51
C ARG A 441 -5.78 8.23 13.10
N ILE A 442 -7.05 8.07 13.42
CA ILE A 442 -7.86 6.94 13.00
C ILE A 442 -8.28 7.14 11.55
N ALA A 443 -8.22 6.08 10.75
CA ALA A 443 -8.64 6.07 9.37
C ALA A 443 -10.17 6.11 9.26
N ARG A 444 -10.65 6.58 8.10
CA ARG A 444 -12.08 6.67 7.82
C ARG A 444 -12.75 5.30 7.90
N ASP A 445 -12.08 4.22 7.53
CA ASP A 445 -12.62 2.86 7.66
C ASP A 445 -12.95 2.41 9.11
N GLY A 446 -12.47 3.13 10.13
CA GLY A 446 -12.69 2.80 11.54
C GLY A 446 -11.86 1.61 12.04
N VAL A 447 -10.82 1.21 11.29
CA VAL A 447 -9.97 0.07 11.63
C VAL A 447 -8.51 0.47 11.67
N ARG A 448 -8.02 1.17 10.65
CA ARG A 448 -6.60 1.56 10.57
C ARG A 448 -6.30 2.79 11.40
N VAL A 449 -5.05 2.90 11.84
CA VAL A 449 -4.53 4.04 12.58
C VAL A 449 -3.17 4.41 12.01
N VAL A 450 -2.98 5.68 11.67
CA VAL A 450 -1.66 6.22 11.36
C VAL A 450 -1.04 6.83 12.60
N VAL A 451 0.23 6.56 12.81
CA VAL A 451 1.03 7.12 13.89
C VAL A 451 2.32 7.70 13.31
N THR A 452 2.67 8.90 13.75
CA THR A 452 3.99 9.48 13.49
C THR A 452 4.87 9.31 14.72
N THR A 453 6.09 8.83 14.53
CA THR A 453 7.02 8.54 15.62
C THR A 453 8.38 9.18 15.36
N GLY A 454 8.94 9.83 16.38
CA GLY A 454 10.13 10.66 16.24
C GLY A 454 9.91 11.77 15.22
N LYS A 455 10.96 12.10 14.47
CA LYS A 455 10.89 13.13 13.43
C LYS A 455 10.61 12.60 12.03
N ASN A 456 10.82 11.31 11.75
CA ASN A 456 11.00 10.87 10.37
C ASN A 456 10.20 9.63 9.96
N THR A 457 9.42 9.01 10.86
CA THR A 457 8.74 7.73 10.58
C THR A 457 7.22 7.86 10.66
N VAL A 458 6.56 7.30 9.65
CA VAL A 458 5.11 7.06 9.62
C VAL A 458 4.86 5.57 9.73
N GLN A 459 4.00 5.17 10.68
CA GLN A 459 3.58 3.79 10.88
C GLN A 459 2.07 3.67 10.68
N ILE A 460 1.64 2.52 10.18
CA ILE A 460 0.24 2.14 10.09
C ILE A 460 0.01 0.94 10.98
N GLY A 461 -0.99 1.02 11.83
CA GLY A 461 -1.48 -0.09 12.65
C GLY A 461 -2.99 -0.25 12.50
N ALA A 462 -3.56 -1.10 13.35
CA ALA A 462 -4.98 -1.37 13.35
C ALA A 462 -5.56 -1.52 14.77
N LEU A 463 -6.84 -1.21 14.90
CA LEU A 463 -7.65 -1.51 16.09
C LEU A 463 -7.94 -3.02 16.13
N THR A 464 -7.19 -3.74 16.96
CA THR A 464 -7.25 -5.20 17.14
C THR A 464 -8.06 -5.58 18.41
N GLY A 465 -8.39 -6.87 18.58
CA GLY A 465 -9.04 -7.43 19.77
C GLY A 465 -10.57 -7.58 19.71
N ALA A 466 -11.08 -8.67 20.30
CA ALA A 466 -12.50 -8.91 20.55
C ALA A 466 -12.68 -9.55 21.94
N ALA A 467 -13.76 -9.22 22.66
CA ALA A 467 -14.12 -9.68 24.02
C ALA A 467 -13.11 -9.39 25.16
N ALA A 468 -11.80 -9.37 24.91
CA ALA A 468 -10.73 -9.11 25.89
C ALA A 468 -10.28 -7.64 25.97
N GLY A 469 -10.94 -6.74 25.24
CA GLY A 469 -10.61 -5.33 25.12
C GLY A 469 -10.02 -4.97 23.75
N VAL A 470 -10.41 -3.80 23.23
CA VAL A 470 -9.81 -3.22 22.02
C VAL A 470 -8.36 -2.82 22.34
N MET A 471 -7.45 -2.98 21.39
CA MET A 471 -6.07 -2.50 21.50
C MET A 471 -5.53 -2.02 20.15
N LEU A 472 -4.52 -1.15 20.18
CA LEU A 472 -3.75 -0.76 18.99
C LEU A 472 -2.62 -1.77 18.76
N GLY A 473 -2.64 -2.41 17.59
CA GLY A 473 -1.70 -3.47 17.21
C GLY A 473 -1.32 -3.41 15.73
N ASN A 474 -0.64 -4.46 15.27
CA ASN A 474 -0.24 -4.69 13.88
C ASN A 474 0.53 -3.50 13.25
N PHE A 475 1.34 -2.80 14.04
CA PHE A 475 2.11 -1.66 13.53
C PHE A 475 3.21 -2.11 12.57
N GLN A 476 3.22 -1.49 11.40
CA GLN A 476 4.25 -1.65 10.38
C GLN A 476 4.71 -0.27 9.88
N PRO A 477 6.00 -0.10 9.53
CA PRO A 477 6.47 1.13 8.92
C PRO A 477 5.84 1.29 7.52
N LEU A 478 5.28 2.47 7.26
CA LEU A 478 4.80 2.83 5.92
C LEU A 478 5.90 3.56 5.14
N THR A 479 6.52 4.55 5.80
CA THR A 479 7.66 5.27 5.25
C THR A 479 8.57 5.76 6.36
N THR A 480 9.86 5.84 6.07
CA THR A 480 10.85 6.50 6.92
C THR A 480 11.69 7.39 6.02
N THR A 481 11.71 8.69 6.33
CA THR A 481 12.50 9.65 5.57
C THR A 481 13.97 9.57 5.94
N GLU A 482 14.85 9.92 5.00
CA GLU A 482 16.30 9.91 5.19
C GLU A 482 16.75 10.82 6.35
N GLY A 483 17.96 10.58 6.85
CA GLY A 483 18.52 11.32 7.98
C GLY A 483 18.53 12.84 7.74
N GLY A 484 17.79 13.57 8.59
CA GLY A 484 17.68 15.04 8.52
C GLY A 484 16.39 15.56 7.88
N ASN A 485 15.53 14.67 7.37
CA ASN A 485 14.18 15.01 6.95
C ASN A 485 13.20 14.88 8.14
N GLU A 486 12.12 15.67 8.10
CA GLU A 486 11.11 15.72 9.16
C GLU A 486 9.71 15.55 8.58
N ILE A 487 8.91 14.66 9.17
CA ILE A 487 7.48 14.53 8.89
C ILE A 487 6.76 15.67 9.61
N GLU A 488 6.17 16.57 8.85
CA GLU A 488 5.49 17.76 9.39
C GLU A 488 4.01 17.49 9.62
N ASP A 489 3.32 16.81 8.71
CA ASP A 489 1.91 16.45 8.86
C ASP A 489 1.53 15.19 8.07
N VAL A 490 0.40 14.59 8.45
CA VAL A 490 -0.21 13.45 7.76
C VAL A 490 -1.74 13.63 7.66
N ALA A 491 -2.32 13.23 6.53
CA ALA A 491 -3.77 13.30 6.32
C ALA A 491 -4.27 12.06 5.56
N TRP A 492 -5.33 11.44 6.06
CA TRP A 492 -6.03 10.38 5.32
C TRP A 492 -6.72 10.99 4.10
N GLY A 493 -6.35 10.53 2.90
CA GLY A 493 -7.05 10.87 1.66
C GLY A 493 -8.36 10.09 1.60
N ASP A 494 -8.24 8.78 1.57
CA ASP A 494 -9.35 7.84 1.55
C ASP A 494 -8.99 6.64 2.44
N ASP A 495 -9.69 5.51 2.26
CA ASP A 495 -9.36 4.30 2.97
C ASP A 495 -7.96 3.78 2.58
N GLU A 496 -7.48 3.94 1.36
CA GLU A 496 -6.24 3.33 0.88
C GLU A 496 -5.03 4.28 0.86
N HIS A 497 -5.23 5.60 0.89
CA HIS A 497 -4.18 6.59 0.65
C HIS A 497 -3.98 7.54 1.83
N LEU A 498 -2.71 7.75 2.16
CA LEU A 498 -2.26 8.71 3.17
C LEU A 498 -1.36 9.76 2.52
N PHE A 499 -1.69 11.03 2.73
CA PHE A 499 -0.81 12.14 2.43
C PHE A 499 0.21 12.32 3.55
N VAL A 500 1.48 12.41 3.18
CA VAL A 500 2.61 12.61 4.10
C VAL A 500 3.38 13.85 3.65
N LEU A 501 3.34 14.90 4.46
CA LEU A 501 4.09 16.13 4.26
C LEU A 501 5.43 16.00 4.96
N ALA A 502 6.52 16.06 4.21
CA ALA A 502 7.87 15.92 4.71
C ALA A 502 8.74 17.10 4.29
N LYS A 503 9.53 17.61 5.23
CA LYS A 503 10.56 18.61 4.99
C LYS A 503 11.91 17.95 4.81
N SER A 504 12.64 18.42 3.80
CA SER A 504 14.02 18.01 3.53
C SER A 504 14.93 19.23 3.37
N LYS A 505 16.23 18.99 3.23
CA LYS A 505 17.20 20.05 2.86
C LYS A 505 16.92 20.68 1.49
N ALA A 506 16.28 19.94 0.58
CA ALA A 506 15.97 20.40 -0.78
C ALA A 506 14.65 21.18 -0.85
N GLY A 507 13.86 21.19 0.21
CA GLY A 507 12.51 21.75 0.24
C GLY A 507 11.52 20.78 0.86
N GLN A 508 10.24 21.14 0.78
CA GLN A 508 9.13 20.31 1.26
C GLN A 508 8.61 19.42 0.13
N ILE A 509 8.18 18.22 0.48
CA ILE A 509 7.60 17.24 -0.42
C ILE A 509 6.29 16.76 0.19
N LEU A 510 5.24 16.67 -0.63
CA LEU A 510 3.98 16.02 -0.26
C LEU A 510 3.86 14.72 -1.05
N ASN A 511 3.76 13.60 -0.35
CA ASN A 511 3.60 12.29 -0.95
C ASN A 511 2.21 11.74 -0.65
N GLU A 512 1.49 11.28 -1.66
CA GLU A 512 0.37 10.37 -1.48
C GLU A 512 0.90 8.94 -1.50
N ILE A 513 0.67 8.20 -0.42
CA ILE A 513 1.20 6.86 -0.22
C ILE A 513 0.03 5.89 -0.05
N ASN A 514 -0.01 4.83 -0.85
CA ASN A 514 -0.93 3.73 -0.61
C ASN A 514 -0.51 2.99 0.67
N VAL A 515 -1.38 2.93 1.66
CA VAL A 515 -1.02 2.42 3.00
C VAL A 515 -0.83 0.91 3.06
N GLY A 516 -1.27 0.19 2.03
CA GLY A 516 -1.19 -1.26 1.99
C GLY A 516 0.10 -1.81 1.37
N ASP A 517 0.70 -1.10 0.39
CA ASP A 517 1.95 -1.53 -0.26
C ASP A 517 3.03 -0.44 -0.37
N GLY A 518 2.77 0.76 0.15
CA GLY A 518 3.72 1.87 0.14
C GLY A 518 3.97 2.51 -1.22
N GLU A 519 3.20 2.15 -2.27
CA GLU A 519 3.29 2.86 -3.55
C GLU A 519 3.09 4.35 -3.33
N THR A 520 4.04 5.15 -3.84
CA THR A 520 4.11 6.59 -3.54
C THR A 520 4.00 7.39 -4.82
N VAL A 521 3.15 8.42 -4.79
CA VAL A 521 3.02 9.45 -5.83
C VAL A 521 3.35 10.79 -5.21
N GLU A 522 4.36 11.47 -5.75
CA GLU A 522 4.70 12.83 -5.33
C GLU A 522 3.66 13.83 -5.87
N VAL A 523 3.17 14.69 -4.98
CA VAL A 523 2.31 15.83 -5.30
C VAL A 523 3.16 17.08 -5.37
N PRO A 524 3.27 17.74 -6.54
CA PRO A 524 4.10 18.93 -6.68
C PRO A 524 3.64 20.06 -5.76
N LEU A 525 4.60 20.71 -5.11
CA LEU A 525 4.39 21.88 -4.26
C LEU A 525 4.96 23.15 -4.90
N LYS A 526 4.23 24.26 -4.76
CA LYS A 526 4.69 25.61 -5.17
C LYS A 526 4.92 26.52 -3.97
N ASP A 527 4.05 26.41 -2.98
CA ASP A 527 4.11 27.14 -1.73
C ASP A 527 4.55 26.18 -0.62
N ARG A 528 5.13 26.73 0.45
CA ARG A 528 5.37 25.95 1.68
C ARG A 528 4.03 25.72 2.38
N LEU A 529 3.76 24.47 2.72
CA LEU A 529 2.57 24.07 3.44
C LEU A 529 2.85 23.94 4.94
N GLU A 530 1.86 24.26 5.76
CA GLU A 530 1.91 24.08 7.22
C GLU A 530 1.04 22.91 7.68
N SER A 531 -0.07 22.64 6.98
CA SER A 531 -0.94 21.49 7.26
C SER A 531 -1.69 21.03 6.02
N VAL A 532 -2.11 19.76 6.01
CA VAL A 532 -2.87 19.14 4.91
C VAL A 532 -4.11 18.46 5.49
N ALA A 533 -5.22 18.54 4.76
CA ALA A 533 -6.42 17.76 5.01
C ALA A 533 -6.95 17.20 3.70
N ALA A 534 -7.46 15.97 3.74
CA ALA A 534 -7.94 15.30 2.54
C ALA A 534 -9.23 14.50 2.79
N LEU A 535 -9.99 14.36 1.72
CA LEU A 535 -11.18 13.53 1.62
C LEU A 535 -11.38 13.14 0.16
N ASN A 536 -11.09 11.88 -0.16
CA ASN A 536 -11.09 11.34 -1.51
C ASN A 536 -10.21 12.19 -2.45
N ASP A 537 -10.81 12.74 -3.51
CA ASP A 537 -10.15 13.57 -4.51
C ASP A 537 -9.92 15.03 -4.06
N ARG A 538 -10.51 15.44 -2.93
CA ARG A 538 -10.37 16.79 -2.40
C ARG A 538 -9.23 16.87 -1.40
N VAL A 539 -8.18 17.61 -1.76
CA VAL A 539 -7.03 17.88 -0.89
C VAL A 539 -6.92 19.37 -0.66
N LEU A 540 -6.98 19.77 0.61
CA LEU A 540 -6.83 21.14 1.07
C LEU A 540 -5.52 21.29 1.84
N ALA A 541 -4.86 22.43 1.70
CA ALA A 541 -3.65 22.71 2.44
C ALA A 541 -3.63 24.15 2.96
N GLU A 542 -3.12 24.33 4.17
CA GLU A 542 -2.71 25.64 4.68
C GLU A 542 -1.34 25.96 4.09
N ALA A 543 -1.24 27.07 3.37
CA ALA A 543 0.01 27.55 2.80
C ALA A 543 0.50 28.80 3.54
N ASP A 544 1.78 28.80 3.92
CA ASP A 544 2.49 29.99 4.37
C ASP A 544 3.13 30.67 3.16
N MET A 545 3.00 31.99 3.08
CA MET A 545 3.70 32.80 2.08
C MET A 545 4.66 33.71 2.80
N ASP A 546 5.92 33.78 2.34
CA ASP A 546 6.93 34.70 2.90
C ASP A 546 6.37 36.13 3.00
N GLY A 547 6.04 36.58 4.21
CA GLY A 547 5.48 37.91 4.50
C GLY A 547 3.99 38.11 4.17
N GLY A 548 3.27 37.04 3.82
CA GLY A 548 1.84 37.03 3.52
C GLY A 548 0.95 36.57 4.68
N LYS A 549 -0.38 36.59 4.46
CA LYS A 549 -1.36 36.00 5.38
C LYS A 549 -1.57 34.52 5.01
N PRO A 550 -1.82 33.63 5.98
CA PRO A 550 -2.12 32.23 5.67
C PRO A 550 -3.38 32.14 4.81
N LYS A 551 -3.31 31.25 3.82
CA LYS A 551 -4.38 30.97 2.85
C LYS A 551 -4.61 29.48 2.78
N ILE A 552 -5.81 29.10 2.33
CA ILE A 552 -6.13 27.70 2.04
C ILE A 552 -6.09 27.48 0.53
N LEU A 553 -5.30 26.51 0.12
CA LEU A 553 -5.20 26.02 -1.25
C LEU A 553 -5.99 24.71 -1.40
N GLU A 554 -6.51 24.45 -2.60
CA GLU A 554 -7.05 23.15 -2.99
C GLU A 554 -6.24 22.60 -4.17
N LEU A 555 -5.89 21.31 -4.09
CA LEU A 555 -5.26 20.58 -5.18
C LEU A 555 -6.29 20.40 -6.29
N ASN A 556 -5.95 20.85 -7.50
CA ASN A 556 -6.84 20.71 -8.65
C ASN A 556 -6.95 19.25 -9.08
N GLN A 557 -8.00 18.94 -9.86
CA GLN A 557 -8.25 17.59 -10.39
C GLN A 557 -7.11 17.06 -11.28
N ASP A 558 -6.26 17.94 -11.82
CA ASP A 558 -5.06 17.54 -12.55
C ASP A 558 -4.00 16.91 -11.65
N ARG A 559 -4.15 16.99 -10.32
CA ARG A 559 -3.24 16.46 -9.31
C ARG A 559 -1.82 17.06 -9.40
N GLN A 560 -1.67 18.21 -10.06
CA GLN A 560 -0.39 18.85 -10.35
C GLN A 560 -0.36 20.33 -9.99
N THR A 561 -1.53 20.99 -9.94
CA THR A 561 -1.62 22.42 -9.67
C THR A 561 -2.51 22.71 -8.47
N TRP A 562 -2.20 23.80 -7.76
CA TRP A 562 -2.95 24.27 -6.60
C TRP A 562 -3.63 25.60 -6.91
N SER A 563 -4.86 25.76 -6.44
CA SER A 563 -5.63 27.00 -6.56
C SER A 563 -6.03 27.53 -5.19
N PRO A 564 -5.97 28.85 -4.94
CA PRO A 564 -6.51 29.41 -3.70
C PRO A 564 -8.01 29.17 -3.58
N LYS A 565 -8.45 28.76 -2.39
CA LYS A 565 -9.87 28.66 -2.02
C LYS A 565 -10.27 29.71 -0.99
N ILE A 566 -9.36 30.07 -0.09
CA ILE A 566 -9.57 31.13 0.89
C ILE A 566 -8.31 31.98 1.02
N ASP A 567 -8.40 33.25 0.66
CA ASP A 567 -7.29 34.23 0.69
C ASP A 567 -7.36 35.17 1.92
N SER A 568 -7.90 34.70 3.05
CA SER A 568 -8.17 35.56 4.22
C SER A 568 -7.89 34.89 5.56
N GLU A 569 -6.64 34.97 6.05
CA GLU A 569 -6.21 34.52 7.41
C GLU A 569 -6.85 33.20 7.84
N ALA A 570 -6.87 32.25 6.90
CA ALA A 570 -7.52 30.95 7.07
C ALA A 570 -6.43 29.89 7.22
N ASN A 571 -6.58 29.08 8.25
CA ASN A 571 -5.61 28.11 8.70
C ASN A 571 -6.33 26.77 8.92
N THR A 572 -5.56 25.68 9.01
CA THR A 572 -6.04 24.36 9.43
C THR A 572 -7.31 23.94 8.68
N PRO A 573 -7.20 23.61 7.38
CA PRO A 573 -8.32 22.97 6.67
C PRO A 573 -8.65 21.63 7.33
N LEU A 574 -9.92 21.25 7.32
CA LEU A 574 -10.41 20.06 8.01
C LEU A 574 -11.56 19.40 7.24
N PHE A 575 -11.63 18.07 7.35
CA PHE A 575 -12.81 17.30 6.98
C PHE A 575 -13.31 16.50 8.19
N PRO A 576 -14.60 16.15 8.26
CA PRO A 576 -15.10 15.16 9.22
C PRO A 576 -14.29 13.86 9.17
N LEU A 577 -14.02 13.22 10.31
CA LEU A 577 -13.28 11.94 10.46
C LEU A 577 -11.82 11.93 9.96
N GLY A 578 -11.19 13.10 9.74
CA GLY A 578 -9.80 13.17 9.26
C GLY A 578 -9.07 14.41 9.73
#